data_AF-J0NXU1-F1
#
_entry.id   AF-J0NXU1-F1
#
_cell.length_a   1.000
_cell.length_b   1.000
_cell.length_c   1.000
_cell.angle_alpha   90.00
_cell.angle_beta   90.00
_cell.angle_gamma   90.00
#
_symmetry.space_group_name_H-M   'P 1'
#
loop_
_entity.id
_entity.type
_entity.pdbx_description
1 polymer ?
#
loop_
_entity_poly.entity_id
_entity_poly.type
_entity_poly.pdbx_seq_one_letter_code
_entity_poly.pdbx_strand_id
1 'polypeptide(L)'
;MLDFKPLLFFCFLAIFEPISAQTVVHQEDFSASLGSWSAISLSDDSDIWTAQNGAASCNGFGGADDEDWLVSPAINLDLYQEEYLLFDYNDGYAGPKLSLFYSTNYSGGGTAADLAAASWQPLADRLINIEALSCFSTLFQRHPAIALDTISGTSVHFAFRYIGYNNQSKYYKLDNIRILANYYAPINSGQTCCNLKSSLHQLVRQQRKIDYTSSDYDVWDAILQTDLRPNDAGIATIIWDVFTDFPHTTGEYELDPCSDKDQGSCPGGEGGCYQREHSFPKSWWGGGTTNSDTAYTDLHHILPSDGSLNASKSNLPPGIVTLPSRTGSNGFLVGDNPSLPCSSNYFEPIDEYKGDYARMYFYMACRYESDWASWQSLSPEGSCAMISNSCTAYAPWLLQILLSWHENDPVSSKELDRNNAVYSIQGNRNPFIDHPEWVGQIWGDALGQGCAQMILLGQDELDFEAELLSSRRADIIWQWQNANPQAQLQLFRSQNAIDWQLLGQFEAQDHYIDQNISPETTYYYQLKTNQQQSPIISLHSQEQAPLKIAPNPVQNELTIYWAEESKGEAAIYNLQAQLLKKAAFSAKLWQLNLKDLPPGAYLLSLQKGQTVQQFKLLKVN
;
A
#
# COMPACT_ATOMS: atom_id res chain seq x y z
N MET A 1 32.84 -43.24 21.95
CA MET A 1 31.70 -42.77 22.77
C MET A 1 31.80 -41.26 22.79
N LEU A 2 31.22 -40.61 21.78
CA LEU A 2 31.03 -39.17 21.75
C LEU A 2 29.58 -38.94 22.15
N ASP A 3 29.40 -38.14 23.20
CA ASP A 3 28.11 -37.78 23.79
C ASP A 3 27.20 -37.15 22.72
N PHE A 4 26.22 -37.92 22.25
CA PHE A 4 25.00 -37.36 21.67
C PHE A 4 24.24 -36.70 22.81
N LYS A 5 24.39 -35.39 22.97
CA LYS A 5 23.36 -34.59 23.67
C LYS A 5 22.06 -34.78 22.88
N PRO A 6 20.96 -35.20 23.52
CA PRO A 6 19.68 -35.21 22.85
C PRO A 6 19.32 -33.74 22.61
N LEU A 7 19.40 -33.29 21.35
CA LEU A 7 18.66 -32.09 20.98
C LEU A 7 17.20 -32.43 21.26
N LEU A 8 16.61 -31.75 22.25
CA LEU A 8 15.17 -31.59 22.30
C LEU A 8 14.79 -30.95 20.97
N PHE A 9 14.26 -31.77 20.06
CA PHE A 9 13.55 -31.31 18.88
C PHE A 9 12.36 -30.53 19.42
N PHE A 10 12.48 -29.20 19.44
CA PHE A 10 11.38 -28.34 19.83
C PHE A 10 10.24 -28.59 18.86
N CYS A 11 9.12 -28.98 19.43
CA CYS A 11 7.88 -29.30 18.77
C CYS A 11 7.33 -28.03 18.13
N PHE A 12 7.76 -27.71 16.90
CA PHE A 12 7.04 -26.80 16.01
C PHE A 12 5.89 -27.56 15.32
N LEU A 13 5.19 -28.40 16.09
CA LEU A 13 4.29 -29.45 15.57
C LEU A 13 2.96 -29.42 16.32
N ALA A 14 2.29 -28.27 16.22
CA ALA A 14 0.85 -28.26 16.17
C ALA A 14 0.47 -27.69 14.81
N ILE A 15 -0.32 -28.45 14.02
CA ILE A 15 -1.11 -27.89 12.94
C ILE A 15 -1.97 -26.80 13.59
N PHE A 16 -1.55 -25.55 13.46
CA PHE A 16 -2.33 -24.44 13.99
C PHE A 16 -3.55 -24.28 13.10
N GLU A 17 -4.73 -24.32 13.72
CA GLU A 17 -6.01 -24.07 13.07
C GLU A 17 -5.90 -22.82 12.17
N PRO A 18 -6.40 -22.88 10.92
CA PRO A 18 -6.43 -21.72 10.06
C PRO A 18 -7.18 -20.59 10.77
N ILE A 19 -6.76 -19.36 10.51
CA ILE A 19 -7.48 -18.17 10.96
C ILE A 19 -8.94 -18.30 10.50
N SER A 20 -9.88 -18.13 11.45
CA SER A 20 -11.30 -18.46 11.33
C SER A 20 -11.96 -17.66 10.19
N ALA A 21 -11.88 -18.21 8.97
CA ALA A 21 -12.49 -17.77 7.70
C ALA A 21 -12.00 -18.63 6.51
N GLN A 22 -10.78 -19.19 6.56
CA GLN A 22 -10.17 -19.87 5.41
C GLN A 22 -10.62 -21.32 5.22
N THR A 23 -10.68 -21.73 3.95
CA THR A 23 -10.98 -23.11 3.57
C THR A 23 -9.69 -23.90 3.44
N VAL A 24 -9.57 -25.03 4.16
CA VAL A 24 -8.47 -25.98 3.96
C VAL A 24 -8.80 -26.86 2.75
N VAL A 25 -8.07 -26.65 1.65
CA VAL A 25 -8.21 -27.43 0.41
C VAL A 25 -7.42 -28.74 0.51
N HIS A 26 -6.21 -28.66 1.04
CA HIS A 26 -5.32 -29.81 1.24
C HIS A 26 -4.41 -29.57 2.45
N GLN A 27 -4.05 -30.64 3.17
CA GLN A 27 -3.04 -30.58 4.23
C GLN A 27 -2.31 -31.92 4.39
N GLU A 28 -1.01 -31.87 4.69
CA GLU A 28 -0.17 -33.01 5.04
C GLU A 28 0.94 -32.56 5.99
N ASP A 29 1.15 -33.30 7.08
CA ASP A 29 2.14 -33.01 8.14
C ASP A 29 3.24 -34.08 8.22
N PHE A 30 3.16 -35.14 7.42
CA PHE A 30 4.15 -36.22 7.36
C PHE A 30 4.50 -36.85 8.72
N SER A 31 3.64 -36.68 9.72
CA SER A 31 3.91 -37.07 11.11
C SER A 31 4.04 -38.59 11.27
N ALA A 32 3.29 -39.34 10.47
CA ALA A 32 3.24 -40.80 10.51
C ALA A 32 3.83 -41.48 9.25
N SER A 33 3.61 -40.93 8.07
CA SER A 33 4.04 -41.49 6.78
C SER A 33 3.95 -40.43 5.67
N LEU A 34 4.28 -40.76 4.42
CA LEU A 34 4.00 -39.89 3.27
C LEU A 34 2.50 -39.77 2.95
N GLY A 35 1.64 -40.55 3.61
CA GLY A 35 0.20 -40.48 3.43
C GLY A 35 -0.21 -40.84 1.99
N SER A 36 -0.88 -39.90 1.33
CA SER A 36 -1.30 -40.03 -0.07
C SER A 36 -0.30 -39.47 -1.08
N TRP A 37 0.83 -38.94 -0.61
CA TRP A 37 1.90 -38.48 -1.48
C TRP A 37 2.72 -39.66 -2.01
N SER A 38 3.20 -39.51 -3.25
CA SER A 38 4.01 -40.52 -3.92
C SER A 38 5.46 -40.06 -4.03
N ALA A 39 6.38 -40.86 -3.51
CA ALA A 39 7.80 -40.72 -3.76
C ALA A 39 8.17 -41.48 -5.04
N ILE A 40 8.79 -40.81 -6.01
CA ILE A 40 9.13 -41.36 -7.33
C ILE A 40 10.59 -41.05 -7.63
N SER A 41 11.41 -42.09 -7.81
CA SER A 41 12.82 -41.97 -8.21
C SER A 41 12.96 -42.21 -9.72
N LEU A 42 13.85 -41.45 -10.37
CA LEU A 42 14.20 -41.62 -11.79
C LEU A 42 15.57 -42.26 -12.02
N SER A 43 16.49 -42.19 -11.06
CA SER A 43 17.89 -42.64 -11.25
C SER A 43 18.33 -43.65 -10.21
N ASP A 44 18.24 -43.32 -8.93
CA ASP A 44 18.64 -44.16 -7.80
C ASP A 44 17.57 -44.10 -6.69
N ASP A 45 17.09 -45.26 -6.24
CA ASP A 45 15.97 -45.39 -5.31
C ASP A 45 16.41 -45.63 -3.86
N SER A 46 17.73 -45.64 -3.59
CA SER A 46 18.24 -45.85 -2.23
C SER A 46 17.95 -44.69 -1.28
N ASP A 47 17.83 -43.47 -1.81
CA ASP A 47 17.78 -42.23 -1.03
C ASP A 47 16.56 -41.33 -1.33
N ILE A 48 15.51 -41.98 -1.86
CA ILE A 48 14.21 -41.37 -2.20
C ILE A 48 13.51 -40.72 -0.99
N TRP A 49 12.58 -39.80 -1.27
CA TRP A 49 11.72 -39.20 -0.25
C TRP A 49 11.08 -40.22 0.69
N THR A 50 11.26 -40.02 1.99
CA THR A 50 10.64 -40.83 3.04
C THR A 50 10.17 -39.95 4.20
N ALA A 51 9.09 -40.35 4.87
CA ALA A 51 8.67 -39.69 6.11
C ALA A 51 9.53 -40.20 7.28
N GLN A 52 10.33 -39.31 7.88
CA GLN A 52 11.21 -39.63 8.99
C GLN A 52 11.22 -38.47 10.00
N ASN A 53 11.17 -38.81 11.30
CA ASN A 53 11.19 -37.83 12.40
C ASN A 53 10.11 -36.73 12.27
N GLY A 54 8.93 -37.08 11.74
CA GLY A 54 7.80 -36.18 11.60
C GLY A 54 7.88 -35.20 10.42
N ALA A 55 8.70 -35.47 9.41
CA ALA A 55 8.79 -34.66 8.19
C ALA A 55 9.12 -35.55 6.98
N ALA A 56 8.73 -35.14 5.77
CA ALA A 56 9.23 -35.74 4.55
C ALA A 56 10.69 -35.31 4.34
N SER A 57 11.59 -36.27 4.11
CA SER A 57 13.03 -36.03 4.03
C SER A 57 13.66 -36.74 2.83
N CYS A 58 14.70 -36.15 2.24
CA CYS A 58 15.49 -36.74 1.15
C CYS A 58 16.97 -36.31 1.24
N ASN A 59 17.90 -37.23 0.94
CA ASN A 59 19.35 -37.01 1.04
C ASN A 59 20.17 -37.93 0.12
N GLY A 60 20.62 -37.41 -1.02
CA GLY A 60 21.48 -38.14 -1.95
C GLY A 60 22.97 -38.17 -1.63
N PHE A 61 23.39 -37.85 -0.39
CA PHE A 61 24.82 -37.79 -0.08
C PHE A 61 25.44 -39.18 0.08
N GLY A 62 26.50 -39.46 -0.68
CA GLY A 62 27.22 -40.74 -0.65
C GLY A 62 26.59 -41.86 -1.50
N GLY A 63 25.47 -41.58 -2.16
CA GLY A 63 24.80 -42.44 -3.15
C GLY A 63 25.25 -42.16 -4.59
N ALA A 64 24.46 -42.62 -5.57
CA ALA A 64 24.61 -42.20 -6.97
C ALA A 64 24.06 -40.77 -7.18
N ASP A 65 23.93 -40.34 -8.43
CA ASP A 65 23.24 -39.08 -8.72
C ASP A 65 21.72 -39.32 -8.66
N ASP A 66 21.01 -38.48 -7.91
CA ASP A 66 19.59 -38.66 -7.58
C ASP A 66 18.71 -37.64 -8.29
N GLU A 67 17.60 -38.12 -8.84
CA GLU A 67 16.45 -37.30 -9.22
C GLU A 67 15.17 -37.90 -8.64
N ASP A 68 14.70 -37.29 -7.55
CA ASP A 68 13.58 -37.78 -6.76
C ASP A 68 12.46 -36.75 -6.67
N TRP A 69 11.24 -37.23 -6.86
CA TRP A 69 10.03 -36.42 -6.88
C TRP A 69 9.10 -36.84 -5.74
N LEU A 70 8.66 -35.86 -4.94
CA LEU A 70 7.57 -36.03 -3.99
C LEU A 70 6.31 -35.38 -4.57
N VAL A 71 5.34 -36.19 -4.99
CA VAL A 71 4.16 -35.75 -5.75
C VAL A 71 2.88 -35.86 -4.91
N SER A 72 2.08 -34.80 -4.91
CA SER A 72 0.82 -34.73 -4.17
C SER A 72 -0.25 -35.67 -4.75
N PRO A 73 -1.29 -36.02 -3.97
CA PRO A 73 -2.55 -36.51 -4.55
C PRO A 73 -3.16 -35.48 -5.51
N ALA A 74 -4.22 -35.89 -6.22
CA ALA A 74 -5.01 -34.99 -7.05
C ALA A 74 -5.79 -33.99 -6.19
N ILE A 75 -5.68 -32.71 -6.51
CA ILE A 75 -6.33 -31.60 -5.80
C ILE A 75 -7.23 -30.85 -6.79
N ASN A 76 -8.47 -30.58 -6.39
CA ASN A 76 -9.42 -29.83 -7.19
C ASN A 76 -9.38 -28.36 -6.78
N LEU A 77 -8.83 -27.50 -7.65
CA LEU A 77 -8.75 -26.06 -7.41
C LEU A 77 -10.01 -25.33 -7.91
N ASP A 78 -10.75 -25.89 -8.87
CA ASP A 78 -11.93 -25.23 -9.47
C ASP A 78 -13.10 -24.98 -8.48
N LEU A 79 -13.01 -25.50 -7.26
CA LEU A 79 -14.01 -25.30 -6.20
C LEU A 79 -13.74 -24.08 -5.32
N TYR A 80 -12.57 -23.45 -5.47
CA TYR A 80 -12.08 -22.42 -4.56
C TYR A 80 -11.60 -21.18 -5.34
N GLN A 81 -11.24 -20.15 -4.60
CA GLN A 81 -10.62 -18.93 -5.11
C GLN A 81 -9.53 -18.51 -4.11
N GLU A 82 -8.56 -17.71 -4.56
CA GLU A 82 -7.49 -17.18 -3.71
C GLU A 82 -6.71 -18.29 -2.99
N GLU A 83 -6.36 -19.34 -3.72
CA GLU A 83 -5.64 -20.47 -3.19
C GLU A 83 -4.16 -20.13 -2.99
N TYR A 84 -3.62 -20.54 -1.85
CA TYR A 84 -2.23 -20.37 -1.48
C TYR A 84 -1.64 -21.71 -1.08
N LEU A 85 -0.52 -22.10 -1.69
CA LEU A 85 0.33 -23.19 -1.21
C LEU A 85 1.30 -22.66 -0.16
N LEU A 86 1.32 -23.33 1.00
CA LEU A 86 2.23 -23.06 2.11
C LEU A 86 2.90 -24.36 2.52
N PHE A 87 4.15 -24.28 2.93
CA PHE A 87 4.87 -25.41 3.53
C PHE A 87 6.00 -24.89 4.40
N ASP A 88 6.45 -25.72 5.34
CA ASP A 88 7.63 -25.49 6.15
C ASP A 88 8.77 -26.35 5.60
N TYR A 89 10.00 -25.83 5.59
CA TYR A 89 11.17 -26.55 5.12
C TYR A 89 12.43 -26.22 5.91
N ASN A 90 13.39 -27.14 5.89
CA ASN A 90 14.75 -26.90 6.33
C ASN A 90 15.71 -27.54 5.33
N ASP A 91 16.89 -26.94 5.16
CA ASP A 91 17.96 -27.51 4.36
C ASP A 91 19.27 -27.60 5.14
N GLY A 92 20.12 -28.53 4.72
CA GLY A 92 21.47 -28.72 5.26
C GLY A 92 22.44 -29.14 4.17
N TYR A 93 23.73 -28.93 4.41
CA TYR A 93 24.81 -29.19 3.46
C TYR A 93 24.74 -28.37 2.15
N ALA A 94 25.83 -28.42 1.38
CA ALA A 94 25.92 -27.75 0.08
C ALA A 94 25.38 -28.66 -1.04
N GLY A 95 24.65 -28.06 -1.98
CA GLY A 95 24.04 -28.80 -3.09
C GLY A 95 22.96 -28.00 -3.82
N PRO A 96 22.35 -28.60 -4.86
CA PRO A 96 21.26 -28.01 -5.62
C PRO A 96 20.07 -27.65 -4.74
N LYS A 97 19.41 -26.52 -5.05
CA LYS A 97 18.15 -26.17 -4.40
C LYS A 97 17.02 -27.09 -4.87
N LEU A 98 16.08 -27.35 -3.97
CA LEU A 98 14.80 -27.96 -4.31
C LEU A 98 14.07 -27.11 -5.36
N SER A 99 13.28 -27.74 -6.23
CA SER A 99 12.45 -27.05 -7.21
C SER A 99 11.00 -27.51 -7.09
N LEU A 100 10.06 -26.58 -7.29
CA LEU A 100 8.64 -26.85 -7.15
C LEU A 100 7.93 -26.82 -8.51
N PHE A 101 7.04 -27.77 -8.73
CA PHE A 101 6.28 -27.90 -9.97
C PHE A 101 4.80 -28.19 -9.71
N TYR A 102 3.97 -27.96 -10.73
CA TYR A 102 2.62 -28.48 -10.79
C TYR A 102 2.33 -29.16 -12.13
N SER A 103 1.32 -30.03 -12.14
CA SER A 103 0.80 -30.69 -13.34
C SER A 103 -0.72 -30.78 -13.28
N THR A 104 -1.38 -30.53 -14.41
CA THR A 104 -2.83 -30.69 -14.58
C THR A 104 -3.21 -31.92 -15.40
N ASN A 105 -2.22 -32.70 -15.86
CA ASN A 105 -2.41 -33.90 -16.67
C ASN A 105 -1.67 -35.14 -16.15
N TYR A 106 -1.07 -35.06 -14.97
CA TYR A 106 -0.49 -36.22 -14.30
C TYR A 106 -1.58 -37.24 -13.92
N SER A 107 -1.31 -38.52 -14.16
CA SER A 107 -2.28 -39.61 -13.99
C SER A 107 -2.45 -40.07 -12.53
N GLY A 108 -1.52 -39.68 -11.64
CA GLY A 108 -1.48 -40.16 -10.26
C GLY A 108 -0.92 -41.58 -10.09
N GLY A 109 -0.31 -42.17 -11.14
CA GLY A 109 0.12 -43.57 -11.12
C GLY A 109 1.34 -43.89 -10.24
N GLY A 110 2.13 -42.87 -9.85
CA GLY A 110 3.20 -43.02 -8.86
C GLY A 110 4.48 -43.67 -9.40
N THR A 111 4.64 -43.78 -10.72
CA THR A 111 5.83 -44.39 -11.34
C THR A 111 6.63 -43.40 -12.17
N ALA A 112 7.90 -43.71 -12.44
CA ALA A 112 8.75 -42.94 -13.35
C ALA A 112 8.12 -42.77 -14.76
N ALA A 113 7.40 -43.81 -15.24
CA ALA A 113 6.72 -43.76 -16.53
C ALA A 113 5.53 -42.79 -16.52
N ASP A 114 4.77 -42.74 -15.42
CA ASP A 114 3.66 -41.79 -15.26
C ASP A 114 4.20 -40.36 -15.16
N LEU A 115 5.28 -40.15 -14.42
CA LEU A 115 5.92 -38.84 -14.26
C LEU A 115 6.37 -38.28 -15.61
N ALA A 116 7.00 -39.12 -16.44
CA ALA A 116 7.48 -38.77 -17.78
C ALA A 116 6.36 -38.57 -18.81
N ALA A 117 5.19 -39.17 -18.59
CA ALA A 117 4.02 -39.00 -19.48
C ALA A 117 3.28 -37.67 -19.24
N ALA A 118 3.49 -37.03 -18.10
CA ALA A 118 2.86 -35.78 -17.72
C ALA A 118 3.69 -34.55 -18.12
N SER A 119 3.04 -33.39 -18.12
CA SER A 119 3.68 -32.10 -18.30
C SER A 119 3.78 -31.38 -16.97
N TRP A 120 4.98 -30.91 -16.62
CA TRP A 120 5.27 -30.23 -15.35
C TRP A 120 5.62 -28.77 -15.62
N GLN A 121 4.88 -27.87 -14.98
CA GLN A 121 5.11 -26.43 -15.04
C GLN A 121 5.79 -25.97 -13.75
N PRO A 122 6.86 -25.16 -13.82
CA PRO A 122 7.53 -24.67 -12.62
C PRO A 122 6.61 -23.72 -11.85
N LEU A 123 6.67 -23.81 -10.53
CA LEU A 123 6.13 -22.77 -9.64
C LEU A 123 7.27 -21.86 -9.21
N ALA A 124 6.99 -20.56 -9.15
CA ALA A 124 7.95 -19.59 -8.64
C ALA A 124 8.13 -19.80 -7.14
N ASP A 125 9.17 -20.54 -6.74
CA ASP A 125 9.55 -20.67 -5.34
C ASP A 125 10.56 -19.58 -4.94
N ARG A 126 10.53 -19.22 -3.65
CA ARG A 126 11.49 -18.32 -3.01
C ARG A 126 12.29 -19.03 -1.93
N LEU A 127 12.80 -20.23 -2.26
CA LEU A 127 13.60 -20.99 -1.32
C LEU A 127 14.91 -20.26 -0.99
N ILE A 128 15.10 -20.00 0.30
CA ILE A 128 16.32 -19.45 0.87
C ILE A 128 17.28 -20.62 1.08
N ASN A 129 18.58 -20.37 0.84
CA ASN A 129 19.62 -21.34 1.13
C ASN A 129 19.95 -21.26 2.63
N ILE A 130 19.18 -21.97 3.46
CA ILE A 130 19.24 -21.89 4.93
C ILE A 130 20.62 -22.26 5.45
N GLU A 131 21.23 -23.33 4.92
CA GLU A 131 22.59 -23.77 5.24
C GLU A 131 23.65 -22.69 4.97
N ALA A 132 23.47 -21.88 3.91
CA ALA A 132 24.42 -20.82 3.61
C ALA A 132 24.32 -19.65 4.59
N LEU A 133 23.25 -19.56 5.38
CA LEU A 133 23.07 -18.57 6.43
C LEU A 133 23.60 -19.09 7.76
N SER A 134 24.61 -18.40 8.30
CA SER A 134 25.26 -18.78 9.55
C SER A 134 24.33 -18.77 10.79
N CYS A 135 23.20 -18.07 10.70
CA CYS A 135 22.28 -17.89 11.81
C CYS A 135 21.03 -18.79 11.78
N PHE A 136 20.83 -19.64 10.76
CA PHE A 136 19.53 -20.27 10.48
C PHE A 136 19.51 -21.81 10.34
N SER A 137 20.67 -22.46 10.32
CA SER A 137 20.82 -23.88 9.91
C SER A 137 19.94 -24.90 10.65
N THR A 138 19.45 -24.62 11.86
CA THR A 138 18.71 -25.60 12.67
C THR A 138 17.19 -25.43 12.72
N LEU A 139 16.63 -24.34 12.17
CA LEU A 139 15.20 -24.03 12.29
C LEU A 139 14.46 -24.31 10.97
N PHE A 140 13.26 -24.87 11.08
CA PHE A 140 12.32 -24.88 9.97
C PHE A 140 11.94 -23.45 9.63
N GLN A 141 12.00 -23.13 8.35
CA GLN A 141 11.50 -21.89 7.79
C GLN A 141 10.17 -22.13 7.14
N ARG A 142 9.32 -21.12 7.19
CA ARG A 142 8.12 -21.15 6.38
C ARG A 142 8.45 -20.66 4.99
N HIS A 143 7.86 -21.27 3.97
CA HIS A 143 7.94 -20.73 2.63
C HIS A 143 6.93 -19.57 2.47
N PRO A 144 7.30 -18.45 1.82
CA PRO A 144 6.33 -17.42 1.46
C PRO A 144 5.16 -18.01 0.69
N ALA A 145 3.93 -17.68 1.07
CA ALA A 145 2.75 -18.27 0.45
C ALA A 145 2.76 -18.10 -1.09
N ILE A 146 2.60 -19.20 -1.82
CA ILE A 146 2.57 -19.18 -3.29
C ILE A 146 1.11 -19.06 -3.73
N ALA A 147 0.75 -17.95 -4.36
CA ALA A 147 -0.56 -17.78 -4.97
C ALA A 147 -0.74 -18.77 -6.14
N LEU A 148 -1.89 -19.44 -6.18
CA LEU A 148 -2.24 -20.46 -7.18
C LEU A 148 -3.42 -20.03 -8.08
N ASP A 149 -3.81 -18.77 -8.01
CA ASP A 149 -4.98 -18.17 -8.69
C ASP A 149 -4.94 -18.29 -10.23
N THR A 150 -3.75 -18.52 -10.80
CA THR A 150 -3.55 -18.74 -12.24
C THR A 150 -3.72 -20.19 -12.68
N ILE A 151 -3.90 -21.12 -11.73
CA ILE A 151 -3.97 -22.56 -11.98
C ILE A 151 -5.42 -23.02 -11.81
N SER A 152 -5.94 -23.66 -12.85
CA SER A 152 -7.29 -24.26 -12.83
C SER A 152 -7.20 -25.75 -13.17
N GLY A 153 -8.12 -26.52 -12.62
CA GLY A 153 -8.25 -27.95 -12.86
C GLY A 153 -8.87 -28.71 -11.70
N THR A 154 -9.58 -29.78 -12.06
CA THR A 154 -10.19 -30.72 -11.10
C THR A 154 -9.21 -31.78 -10.58
N SER A 155 -8.01 -31.87 -11.17
CA SER A 155 -6.96 -32.84 -10.86
C SER A 155 -5.59 -32.21 -11.02
N VAL A 156 -5.27 -31.25 -10.15
CA VAL A 156 -3.96 -30.59 -10.08
C VAL A 156 -3.08 -31.35 -9.10
N HIS A 157 -1.82 -31.60 -9.49
CA HIS A 157 -0.80 -32.20 -8.65
C HIS A 157 0.37 -31.24 -8.46
N PHE A 158 0.90 -31.17 -7.26
CA PHE A 158 2.11 -30.42 -6.91
C PHE A 158 3.25 -31.38 -6.65
N ALA A 159 4.47 -31.00 -7.03
CA ALA A 159 5.63 -31.86 -6.84
C ALA A 159 6.88 -31.09 -6.41
N PHE A 160 7.57 -31.65 -5.44
CA PHE A 160 8.90 -31.21 -5.03
C PHE A 160 9.93 -32.09 -5.72
N ARG A 161 10.74 -31.49 -6.57
CA ARG A 161 11.82 -32.16 -7.31
C ARG A 161 13.15 -31.93 -6.60
N TYR A 162 13.77 -33.01 -6.19
CA TYR A 162 15.10 -33.07 -5.59
C TYR A 162 16.13 -33.50 -6.63
N ILE A 163 17.29 -32.86 -6.60
CA ILE A 163 18.48 -33.27 -7.36
C ILE A 163 19.65 -33.40 -6.38
N GLY A 164 20.21 -34.60 -6.31
CA GLY A 164 21.37 -34.94 -5.50
C GLY A 164 22.55 -35.40 -6.36
N TYR A 165 23.76 -35.15 -5.89
CA TYR A 165 25.00 -35.67 -6.47
C TYR A 165 25.83 -36.35 -5.39
N ASN A 166 26.59 -37.37 -5.76
CA ASN A 166 27.35 -38.21 -4.82
C ASN A 166 28.20 -37.45 -3.77
N ASN A 167 28.68 -36.25 -4.08
CA ASN A 167 29.56 -35.43 -3.24
C ASN A 167 28.99 -34.04 -2.90
N GLN A 168 27.80 -33.70 -3.41
CA GLN A 168 27.23 -32.36 -3.28
C GLN A 168 25.69 -32.41 -3.27
N SER A 169 25.15 -32.98 -2.20
CA SER A 169 23.72 -33.17 -1.99
C SER A 169 23.25 -32.39 -0.77
N LYS A 170 22.20 -31.58 -0.97
CA LYS A 170 21.47 -31.00 0.17
C LYS A 170 20.68 -32.08 0.88
N TYR A 171 20.61 -31.98 2.20
CA TYR A 171 19.60 -32.67 2.98
C TYR A 171 18.37 -31.76 3.07
N TYR A 172 17.22 -32.22 2.62
CA TYR A 172 15.96 -31.47 2.73
C TYR A 172 15.00 -32.13 3.70
N LYS A 173 14.30 -31.29 4.45
CA LYS A 173 13.09 -31.65 5.21
C LYS A 173 11.94 -30.76 4.78
N LEU A 174 10.77 -31.36 4.58
CA LEU A 174 9.50 -30.70 4.27
C LEU A 174 8.45 -31.12 5.29
N ASP A 175 7.66 -30.15 5.73
CA ASP A 175 6.61 -30.36 6.72
C ASP A 175 5.45 -29.36 6.51
N ASN A 176 4.30 -29.61 7.13
CA ASN A 176 3.14 -28.72 7.20
C ASN A 176 2.67 -28.17 5.84
N ILE A 177 2.64 -29.02 4.80
CA ILE A 177 2.15 -28.64 3.49
C ILE A 177 0.65 -28.36 3.58
N ARG A 178 0.22 -27.19 3.14
CA ARG A 178 -1.17 -26.75 3.17
C ARG A 178 -1.53 -26.01 1.90
N ILE A 179 -2.74 -26.24 1.39
CA ILE A 179 -3.40 -25.37 0.43
C ILE A 179 -4.60 -24.75 1.12
N LEU A 180 -4.57 -23.43 1.28
CA LEU A 180 -5.62 -22.64 1.93
C LEU A 180 -6.26 -21.73 0.90
N ALA A 181 -7.57 -21.50 1.01
CA ALA A 181 -8.31 -20.71 0.04
C ALA A 181 -9.35 -19.79 0.69
N ASN A 182 -9.93 -18.91 -0.13
CA ASN A 182 -11.07 -18.06 0.20
C ASN A 182 -10.78 -17.11 1.38
N TYR A 183 -9.61 -16.46 1.40
CA TYR A 183 -9.22 -15.61 2.52
C TYR A 183 -10.19 -14.43 2.70
N TYR A 184 -10.60 -13.78 1.60
CA TYR A 184 -11.50 -12.64 1.63
C TYR A 184 -12.99 -13.00 1.52
N ALA A 185 -13.35 -14.28 1.54
CA ALA A 185 -14.76 -14.71 1.47
C ALA A 185 -15.70 -14.09 2.53
N PRO A 186 -15.25 -13.72 3.75
CA PRO A 186 -16.10 -12.99 4.71
C PRO A 186 -16.43 -11.54 4.33
N ILE A 187 -15.73 -10.96 3.34
CA ILE A 187 -15.94 -9.58 2.89
C ILE A 187 -17.06 -9.55 1.86
N ASN A 188 -18.14 -8.83 2.14
CA ASN A 188 -19.30 -8.80 1.25
C ASN A 188 -19.09 -7.78 0.13
N SER A 189 -19.46 -8.18 -1.10
CA SER A 189 -19.45 -7.27 -2.25
C SER A 189 -20.31 -6.02 -1.98
N GLY A 190 -19.79 -4.84 -2.32
CA GLY A 190 -20.52 -3.57 -2.20
C GLY A 190 -20.42 -2.88 -0.84
N GLN A 191 -19.66 -3.43 0.12
CA GLN A 191 -19.28 -2.69 1.32
C GLN A 191 -18.29 -1.57 0.94
N THR A 192 -18.43 -0.40 1.55
CA THR A 192 -17.53 0.75 1.39
C THR A 192 -17.34 1.45 2.75
N CYS A 193 -16.47 2.45 2.81
CA CYS A 193 -16.27 3.30 3.97
C CYS A 193 -15.90 2.50 5.24
N CYS A 194 -16.37 2.97 6.39
CA CYS A 194 -16.28 2.29 7.68
C CYS A 194 -16.82 0.86 7.64
N ASN A 195 -17.87 0.55 6.87
CA ASN A 195 -18.41 -0.81 6.84
C ASN A 195 -17.41 -1.79 6.22
N LEU A 196 -16.74 -1.39 5.13
CA LEU A 196 -15.67 -2.19 4.54
C LEU A 196 -14.49 -2.28 5.50
N LYS A 197 -14.06 -1.16 6.08
CA LYS A 197 -12.95 -1.13 7.04
C LYS A 197 -13.20 -2.03 8.26
N SER A 198 -14.37 -1.94 8.89
CA SER A 198 -14.73 -2.77 10.05
C SER A 198 -14.87 -4.24 9.70
N SER A 199 -15.33 -4.58 8.49
CA SER A 199 -15.33 -5.96 8.00
C SER A 199 -13.91 -6.50 7.81
N LEU A 200 -13.03 -5.70 7.20
CA LEU A 200 -11.61 -6.04 7.07
C LEU A 200 -10.94 -6.16 8.42
N HIS A 201 -11.22 -5.26 9.36
CA HIS A 201 -10.75 -5.34 10.75
C HIS A 201 -11.08 -6.69 11.39
N GLN A 202 -12.32 -7.19 11.26
CA GLN A 202 -12.69 -8.50 11.82
C GLN A 202 -11.89 -9.66 11.20
N LEU A 203 -11.52 -9.55 9.92
CA LEU A 203 -10.68 -10.54 9.23
C LEU A 203 -9.22 -10.45 9.68
N VAL A 204 -8.61 -9.27 9.63
CA VAL A 204 -7.15 -9.09 9.78
C VAL A 204 -6.68 -8.94 11.23
N ARG A 205 -7.58 -8.70 12.19
CA ARG A 205 -7.24 -8.63 13.63
C ARG A 205 -6.71 -9.95 14.19
N GLN A 206 -7.12 -11.07 13.60
CA GLN A 206 -6.65 -12.39 13.97
C GLN A 206 -5.20 -12.53 13.47
N GLN A 207 -4.26 -12.82 14.36
CA GLN A 207 -2.87 -13.10 13.98
C GLN A 207 -2.33 -14.24 14.83
N ARG A 208 -1.48 -15.08 14.22
CA ARG A 208 -0.54 -15.91 14.95
C ARG A 208 0.56 -15.01 15.50
N LYS A 209 0.88 -15.21 16.77
CA LYS A 209 1.87 -14.41 17.47
C LYS A 209 3.24 -15.07 17.38
N ILE A 210 4.25 -14.26 17.13
CA ILE A 210 5.66 -14.60 17.31
C ILE A 210 6.23 -13.70 18.40
N ASP A 211 7.29 -14.15 19.06
CA ASP A 211 7.98 -13.32 20.05
C ASP A 211 8.81 -12.25 19.34
N TYR A 212 9.04 -11.12 20.01
CA TYR A 212 9.87 -10.07 19.46
C TYR A 212 11.34 -10.52 19.39
N THR A 213 11.90 -10.94 20.52
CA THR A 213 13.23 -11.55 20.63
C THR A 213 13.11 -12.82 21.47
N SER A 214 13.57 -13.96 20.96
CA SER A 214 13.53 -15.26 21.64
C SER A 214 14.73 -16.14 21.28
N SER A 215 14.89 -17.27 21.98
CA SER A 215 15.76 -18.37 21.54
C SER A 215 15.08 -19.34 20.57
N ASP A 216 13.75 -19.27 20.51
CA ASP A 216 12.92 -19.92 19.50
C ASP A 216 12.67 -18.94 18.34
N TYR A 217 11.72 -19.23 17.45
CA TYR A 217 11.39 -18.36 16.31
C TYR A 217 10.86 -16.98 16.76
N ASP A 218 11.49 -15.91 16.27
CA ASP A 218 11.14 -14.52 16.61
C ASP A 218 11.06 -13.58 15.39
N VAL A 219 10.94 -12.27 15.63
CA VAL A 219 10.87 -11.26 14.55
C VAL A 219 12.17 -11.16 13.75
N TRP A 220 13.35 -11.41 14.35
CA TRP A 220 14.59 -11.48 13.58
C TRP A 220 14.56 -12.66 12.62
N ASP A 221 14.02 -13.78 13.06
CA ASP A 221 13.89 -14.94 12.18
C ASP A 221 12.90 -14.67 11.03
N ALA A 222 11.80 -14.00 11.34
CA ALA A 222 10.82 -13.60 10.33
C ALA A 222 11.42 -12.68 9.24
N ILE A 223 12.28 -11.72 9.62
CA ILE A 223 12.92 -10.78 8.67
C ILE A 223 13.74 -11.51 7.61
N LEU A 224 14.38 -12.63 7.95
CA LEU A 224 15.14 -13.38 6.95
C LEU A 224 14.23 -14.06 5.92
N GLN A 225 12.95 -14.20 6.20
CA GLN A 225 11.97 -14.72 5.26
C GLN A 225 11.26 -13.59 4.49
N THR A 226 10.99 -12.46 5.15
CA THR A 226 10.16 -11.38 4.61
C THR A 226 10.95 -10.35 3.81
N ASP A 227 12.24 -10.14 4.12
CA ASP A 227 12.99 -8.97 3.66
C ASP A 227 14.44 -9.30 3.25
N LEU A 228 14.67 -10.48 2.64
CA LEU A 228 15.93 -10.81 1.95
C LEU A 228 15.83 -10.61 0.45
N ARG A 229 16.95 -10.19 -0.15
CA ARG A 229 17.12 -10.16 -1.60
C ARG A 229 18.54 -10.48 -2.01
N PRO A 230 18.78 -10.92 -3.26
CA PRO A 230 20.10 -10.85 -3.85
C PRO A 230 20.56 -9.39 -3.92
N ASN A 231 21.84 -9.13 -3.69
CA ASN A 231 22.42 -7.84 -4.01
C ASN A 231 22.41 -7.59 -5.54
N ASP A 232 22.65 -6.36 -5.96
CA ASP A 232 22.65 -5.97 -7.38
C ASP A 232 23.60 -6.79 -8.27
N ALA A 233 24.71 -7.26 -7.69
CA ALA A 233 25.66 -8.12 -8.38
C ALA A 233 25.20 -9.60 -8.47
N GLY A 234 24.15 -9.99 -7.74
CA GLY A 234 23.60 -11.34 -7.69
C GLY A 234 24.54 -12.37 -7.03
N ILE A 235 25.52 -11.92 -6.25
CA ILE A 235 26.57 -12.76 -5.64
C ILE A 235 26.40 -12.96 -4.14
N ALA A 236 25.58 -12.14 -3.48
CA ALA A 236 25.31 -12.19 -2.06
C ALA A 236 23.81 -12.05 -1.77
N THR A 237 23.37 -12.54 -0.62
CA THR A 237 22.04 -12.29 -0.08
C THR A 237 22.16 -11.24 1.01
N ILE A 238 21.40 -10.16 0.89
CA ILE A 238 21.43 -8.99 1.77
C ILE A 238 20.05 -8.71 2.33
N ILE A 239 20.00 -7.91 3.39
CA ILE A 239 18.78 -7.34 3.94
C ILE A 239 18.24 -6.26 2.99
N TRP A 240 16.93 -6.32 2.73
CA TRP A 240 16.21 -5.30 1.96
C TRP A 240 15.85 -4.10 2.85
N ASP A 241 16.85 -3.30 3.19
CA ASP A 241 16.71 -2.09 4.02
C ASP A 241 16.08 -0.93 3.22
N VAL A 242 14.86 -0.55 3.58
CA VAL A 242 14.11 0.53 2.90
C VAL A 242 14.71 1.94 3.07
N PHE A 243 15.64 2.15 4.01
CA PHE A 243 16.26 3.45 4.27
C PHE A 243 17.59 3.67 3.56
N THR A 244 18.26 2.61 3.10
CA THR A 244 19.52 2.75 2.36
C THR A 244 19.54 2.00 1.04
N ASP A 245 18.47 1.30 0.68
CA ASP A 245 18.29 0.74 -0.65
C ASP A 245 18.21 1.83 -1.73
N PHE A 246 18.87 1.58 -2.86
CA PHE A 246 18.78 2.37 -4.08
C PHE A 246 18.09 1.55 -5.17
N PRO A 247 16.75 1.66 -5.30
CA PRO A 247 16.02 0.86 -6.26
C PRO A 247 16.60 1.00 -7.68
N HIS A 248 16.92 -0.14 -8.29
CA HIS A 248 17.42 -0.26 -9.67
C HIS A 248 18.84 0.30 -9.93
N THR A 249 19.61 0.65 -8.90
CA THR A 249 20.98 1.14 -9.07
C THR A 249 21.92 0.73 -7.93
N THR A 250 23.20 0.57 -8.25
CA THR A 250 24.22 0.26 -7.25
C THR A 250 24.53 1.46 -6.35
N GLY A 251 24.73 1.22 -5.05
CA GLY A 251 25.16 2.26 -4.11
C GLY A 251 24.64 2.06 -2.68
N GLU A 252 23.72 1.11 -2.51
CA GLU A 252 23.20 0.70 -1.20
C GLU A 252 24.26 0.12 -0.28
N TYR A 253 23.96 0.19 1.02
CA TYR A 253 24.69 -0.57 2.00
C TYR A 253 24.22 -2.03 1.97
N GLU A 254 25.15 -2.94 1.64
CA GLU A 254 24.90 -4.37 1.62
C GLU A 254 25.00 -4.95 3.04
N LEU A 255 23.89 -4.89 3.79
CA LEU A 255 23.82 -5.38 5.17
C LEU A 255 23.67 -6.91 5.19
N ASP A 256 24.61 -7.59 5.85
CA ASP A 256 24.56 -9.04 6.02
C ASP A 256 23.46 -9.43 7.02
N PRO A 257 22.58 -10.39 6.66
CA PRO A 257 21.44 -10.75 7.48
C PRO A 257 21.76 -11.45 8.80
N CYS A 258 22.99 -11.94 9.00
CA CYS A 258 23.38 -12.61 10.24
C CYS A 258 24.33 -11.75 11.08
N SER A 259 25.31 -11.09 10.48
CA SER A 259 26.34 -10.33 11.20
C SER A 259 25.92 -8.90 11.53
N ASP A 260 25.14 -8.26 10.67
CA ASP A 260 24.87 -6.82 10.77
C ASP A 260 23.53 -6.51 11.45
N LYS A 261 22.92 -7.52 12.09
CA LYS A 261 21.72 -7.33 12.92
C LYS A 261 22.06 -6.58 14.21
N ASP A 262 21.18 -5.70 14.66
CA ASP A 262 21.34 -5.04 15.96
C ASP A 262 21.31 -6.05 17.13
N GLN A 263 22.41 -6.10 17.89
CA GLN A 263 22.57 -6.94 19.08
C GLN A 263 22.49 -6.14 20.39
N GLY A 264 21.86 -4.97 20.36
CA GLY A 264 21.69 -4.04 21.49
C GLY A 264 22.50 -2.74 21.35
N SER A 265 23.28 -2.61 20.27
CA SER A 265 23.95 -1.38 19.89
C SER A 265 24.41 -1.48 18.43
N CYS A 266 24.23 -0.41 17.68
CA CYS A 266 24.72 -0.30 16.32
C CYS A 266 25.89 0.69 16.21
N PRO A 267 26.83 0.46 15.28
CA PRO A 267 27.80 1.48 14.90
C PRO A 267 27.09 2.77 14.48
N GLY A 268 27.70 3.92 14.77
CA GLY A 268 27.17 5.21 14.33
C GLY A 268 27.41 5.43 12.83
N GLY A 269 26.45 6.10 12.18
CA GLY A 269 26.45 6.30 10.72
C GLY A 269 25.68 5.22 9.98
N GLU A 270 25.42 5.45 8.69
CA GLU A 270 24.70 4.51 7.83
C GLU A 270 25.56 3.29 7.47
N GLY A 271 24.91 2.16 7.23
CA GLY A 271 25.53 0.90 6.84
C GLY A 271 26.18 0.12 7.98
N GLY A 272 25.99 0.55 9.23
CA GLY A 272 26.62 -0.08 10.40
C GLY A 272 25.88 -1.32 10.90
N CYS A 273 24.55 -1.33 10.79
CA CYS A 273 23.67 -2.43 11.17
C CYS A 273 22.27 -2.17 10.59
N TYR A 274 21.40 -3.20 10.63
CA TYR A 274 19.96 -2.99 10.52
C TYR A 274 19.22 -3.25 11.86
N GLN A 275 18.10 -2.55 12.02
CA GLN A 275 17.19 -2.63 13.16
C GLN A 275 15.79 -3.04 12.70
N ARG A 276 14.97 -3.50 13.65
CA ARG A 276 13.53 -3.67 13.46
C ARG A 276 12.86 -2.31 13.61
N GLU A 277 12.43 -1.75 12.50
CA GLU A 277 11.76 -0.47 12.41
C GLU A 277 10.26 -0.67 12.50
N HIS A 278 9.64 -0.14 13.55
CA HIS A 278 8.19 0.01 13.57
C HIS A 278 7.82 1.21 12.70
N SER A 279 7.33 0.94 11.49
CA SER A 279 6.96 1.98 10.52
C SER A 279 5.92 2.93 11.09
N PHE A 280 4.90 2.39 11.75
CA PHE A 280 4.05 3.14 12.67
C PHE A 280 4.76 3.20 14.03
N PRO A 281 5.08 4.37 14.60
CA PRO A 281 5.96 4.42 15.77
C PRO A 281 5.35 3.85 17.06
N LYS A 282 6.14 3.06 17.80
CA LYS A 282 5.75 2.46 19.08
C LYS A 282 5.16 3.44 20.10
N SER A 283 5.70 4.65 20.16
CA SER A 283 5.21 5.66 21.10
C SER A 283 3.79 6.14 20.79
N TRP A 284 3.28 5.93 19.56
CA TRP A 284 1.95 6.39 19.15
C TRP A 284 0.83 5.56 19.75
N TRP A 285 1.05 4.26 20.02
CA TRP A 285 0.06 3.41 20.71
C TRP A 285 0.36 3.19 22.21
N GLY A 286 1.34 3.90 22.76
CA GLY A 286 1.75 3.82 24.16
C GLY A 286 2.84 2.80 24.45
N GLY A 287 3.03 1.81 23.56
CA GLY A 287 4.12 0.85 23.60
C GLY A 287 4.00 -0.21 24.70
N GLY A 288 4.01 -1.47 24.30
CA GLY A 288 4.26 -2.64 25.14
C GLY A 288 5.47 -3.43 24.62
N THR A 289 5.93 -4.40 25.42
CA THR A 289 6.97 -5.37 24.99
C THR A 289 6.55 -6.81 25.27
N THR A 290 5.33 -7.02 25.77
CA THR A 290 4.78 -8.34 26.03
C THR A 290 4.18 -8.89 24.75
N ASN A 291 4.10 -10.23 24.63
CA ASN A 291 3.45 -10.89 23.51
C ASN A 291 1.91 -10.67 23.46
N SER A 292 1.34 -9.93 24.43
CA SER A 292 -0.02 -9.42 24.35
C SER A 292 -0.14 -8.15 23.50
N ASP A 293 0.93 -7.34 23.40
CA ASP A 293 0.98 -6.18 22.52
C ASP A 293 1.27 -6.65 21.09
N THR A 294 0.20 -6.96 20.36
CA THR A 294 0.32 -7.45 19.00
C THR A 294 0.85 -6.43 18.01
N ALA A 295 0.81 -5.12 18.31
CA ALA A 295 1.43 -4.08 17.48
C ALA A 295 2.96 -4.06 17.56
N TYR A 296 3.49 -4.58 18.66
CA TYR A 296 4.93 -4.67 18.83
C TYR A 296 5.58 -5.77 18.00
N THR A 297 4.83 -6.81 17.61
CA THR A 297 5.33 -7.97 16.85
C THR A 297 4.67 -8.17 15.49
N ASP A 298 3.89 -7.18 15.02
CA ASP A 298 3.19 -7.28 13.74
C ASP A 298 4.13 -6.99 12.55
N LEU A 299 4.49 -8.03 11.84
CA LEU A 299 5.36 -7.98 10.67
C LEU A 299 4.78 -7.14 9.53
N HIS A 300 3.47 -6.86 9.48
CA HIS A 300 2.92 -6.00 8.42
C HIS A 300 3.41 -4.55 8.48
N HIS A 301 4.00 -4.09 9.59
CA HIS A 301 4.61 -2.75 9.69
C HIS A 301 6.01 -2.74 10.31
N ILE A 302 6.60 -3.91 10.57
CA ILE A 302 7.97 -4.02 11.06
C ILE A 302 8.90 -4.33 9.90
N LEU A 303 9.72 -3.37 9.50
CA LEU A 303 10.71 -3.53 8.43
C LEU A 303 12.13 -3.64 9.01
N PRO A 304 13.08 -4.30 8.33
CA PRO A 304 14.48 -4.03 8.58
C PRO A 304 14.83 -2.64 8.05
N SER A 305 15.55 -1.85 8.83
CA SER A 305 16.13 -0.62 8.32
C SER A 305 17.46 -0.22 8.93
N ASP A 306 18.25 0.60 8.23
CA ASP A 306 19.51 1.13 8.75
C ASP A 306 19.32 1.78 10.13
N GLY A 307 20.13 1.35 11.09
CA GLY A 307 19.98 1.78 12.48
C GLY A 307 20.18 3.27 12.67
N SER A 308 21.03 3.92 11.86
CA SER A 308 21.24 5.36 11.96
C SER A 308 20.05 6.14 11.43
N LEU A 309 19.50 5.76 10.28
CA LEU A 309 18.35 6.43 9.68
C LEU A 309 17.06 6.16 10.48
N ASN A 310 16.90 4.96 11.02
CA ASN A 310 15.85 4.62 11.98
C ASN A 310 15.91 5.53 13.22
N ALA A 311 17.11 5.73 13.78
CA ALA A 311 17.28 6.64 14.91
C ALA A 311 16.91 8.11 14.60
N SER A 312 17.11 8.58 13.35
CA SER A 312 16.62 9.92 12.95
C SER A 312 15.13 9.97 12.66
N LYS A 313 14.55 8.91 12.08
CA LYS A 313 13.10 8.83 11.89
C LYS A 313 12.38 8.95 13.23
N SER A 314 12.95 8.35 14.28
CA SER A 314 12.43 8.44 15.65
C SER A 314 10.94 8.05 15.65
N ASN A 315 10.09 8.90 16.20
CA ASN A 315 8.62 8.79 16.21
C ASN A 315 7.93 9.83 15.33
N LEU A 316 8.64 10.39 14.35
CA LEU A 316 8.13 11.45 13.49
C LEU A 316 7.01 10.92 12.59
N PRO A 317 5.99 11.74 12.28
CA PRO A 317 4.96 11.37 11.32
C PRO A 317 5.51 11.40 9.88
N PRO A 318 4.90 10.65 8.95
CA PRO A 318 5.22 10.77 7.54
C PRO A 318 4.79 12.16 7.05
N GLY A 319 5.58 12.74 6.16
CA GLY A 319 5.23 14.00 5.53
C GLY A 319 6.24 14.43 4.49
N ILE A 320 5.81 15.31 3.57
CA ILE A 320 6.74 15.92 2.62
C ILE A 320 7.69 16.83 3.37
N VAL A 321 9.00 16.67 3.18
CA VAL A 321 10.05 17.46 3.83
C VAL A 321 10.55 18.53 2.86
N THR A 322 10.41 19.80 3.23
CA THR A 322 10.89 20.94 2.42
C THR A 322 12.17 21.56 2.96
N LEU A 323 12.45 21.36 4.25
CA LEU A 323 13.64 21.84 4.94
C LEU A 323 14.35 20.66 5.62
N PRO A 324 15.17 19.88 4.88
CA PRO A 324 15.81 18.69 5.40
C PRO A 324 16.85 19.03 6.48
N SER A 325 16.71 18.39 7.63
CA SER A 325 17.68 18.39 8.73
C SER A 325 18.62 17.18 8.66
N ARG A 326 18.18 16.12 7.98
CA ARG A 326 18.97 14.94 7.62
C ARG A 326 18.53 14.43 6.25
N THR A 327 19.50 13.96 5.48
CA THR A 327 19.30 13.26 4.21
C THR A 327 20.10 11.96 4.28
N GLY A 328 19.42 10.83 4.11
CA GLY A 328 20.04 9.51 3.99
C GLY A 328 20.69 9.33 2.63
N SER A 329 21.56 8.33 2.52
CA SER A 329 22.27 8.00 1.28
C SER A 329 21.34 7.82 0.09
N ASN A 330 20.21 7.13 0.25
CA ASN A 330 19.25 6.88 -0.83
C ASN A 330 18.32 8.06 -1.17
N GLY A 331 18.34 9.13 -0.37
CA GLY A 331 17.42 10.26 -0.52
C GLY A 331 16.30 10.32 0.53
N PHE A 332 16.24 9.37 1.48
CA PHE A 332 15.41 9.47 2.69
C PHE A 332 15.61 10.84 3.37
N LEU A 333 14.53 11.47 3.83
CA LEU A 333 14.60 12.78 4.47
C LEU A 333 14.00 12.77 5.88
N VAL A 334 14.63 13.53 6.78
CA VAL A 334 14.00 14.01 8.01
C VAL A 334 14.16 15.52 8.09
N GLY A 335 13.08 16.25 8.33
CA GLY A 335 13.14 17.70 8.39
C GLY A 335 11.78 18.36 8.58
N ASP A 336 11.78 19.68 8.50
CA ASP A 336 10.59 20.48 8.71
C ASP A 336 9.82 20.70 7.39
N ASN A 337 8.53 20.95 7.53
CA ASN A 337 7.69 21.51 6.49
C ASN A 337 6.69 22.50 7.12
N PRO A 338 6.95 23.82 7.00
CA PRO A 338 6.10 24.85 7.60
C PRO A 338 4.65 24.89 7.08
N SER A 339 4.34 24.17 5.99
CA SER A 339 2.96 24.05 5.47
C SER A 339 2.16 22.91 6.10
N LEU A 340 2.80 22.03 6.88
CA LEU A 340 2.15 20.95 7.60
C LEU A 340 1.92 21.33 9.08
N PRO A 341 0.90 20.77 9.76
CA PRO A 341 0.40 21.32 11.01
C PRO A 341 1.14 20.85 12.28
N CYS A 342 1.97 19.80 12.20
CA CYS A 342 2.71 19.33 13.36
C CYS A 342 3.85 20.29 13.71
N SER A 343 4.06 20.49 15.00
CA SER A 343 5.18 21.26 15.53
C SER A 343 6.51 20.51 15.54
N SER A 344 6.49 19.23 15.18
CA SER A 344 7.66 18.35 15.05
C SER A 344 8.10 18.26 13.59
N ASN A 345 9.32 17.74 13.36
CA ASN A 345 9.76 17.34 12.03
C ASN A 345 8.88 16.20 11.46
N TYR A 346 9.10 15.89 10.19
CA TYR A 346 8.52 14.79 9.44
C TYR A 346 9.63 13.88 8.92
N PHE A 347 9.27 12.64 8.58
CA PHE A 347 10.11 11.78 7.74
C PHE A 347 9.47 11.58 6.37
N GLU A 348 10.31 11.48 5.34
CA GLU A 348 9.92 11.20 3.97
C GLU A 348 10.79 10.06 3.43
N PRO A 349 10.22 8.87 3.16
CA PRO A 349 10.93 7.85 2.40
C PRO A 349 11.09 8.30 0.94
N ILE A 350 11.97 7.65 0.19
CA ILE A 350 12.09 7.85 -1.26
C ILE A 350 10.79 7.47 -1.98
N ASP A 351 10.62 7.94 -3.22
CA ASP A 351 9.37 7.81 -3.96
C ASP A 351 8.92 6.34 -4.11
N GLU A 352 9.87 5.42 -4.28
CA GLU A 352 9.68 3.98 -4.43
C GLU A 352 9.21 3.24 -3.17
N TYR A 353 9.18 3.92 -2.02
CA TYR A 353 8.71 3.36 -0.74
C TYR A 353 7.55 4.13 -0.13
N LYS A 354 7.06 5.18 -0.80
CA LYS A 354 5.96 6.01 -0.28
C LYS A 354 4.66 5.20 -0.20
N GLY A 355 4.37 4.39 -1.21
CA GLY A 355 3.23 3.51 -1.29
C GLY A 355 3.28 2.39 -0.26
N ASP A 356 4.46 1.80 -0.04
CA ASP A 356 4.71 0.81 1.03
C ASP A 356 4.27 1.38 2.39
N TYR A 357 4.81 2.56 2.76
CA TYR A 357 4.45 3.25 4.00
C TYR A 357 2.95 3.61 4.06
N ALA A 358 2.37 4.05 2.95
CA ALA A 358 0.93 4.33 2.91
C ALA A 358 0.08 3.10 3.23
N ARG A 359 0.36 1.97 2.59
CA ARG A 359 -0.38 0.71 2.79
C ARG A 359 -0.13 0.11 4.18
N MET A 360 1.05 0.29 4.76
CA MET A 360 1.31 -0.07 6.16
C MET A 360 0.51 0.79 7.14
N TYR A 361 0.40 2.11 6.90
CA TYR A 361 -0.42 2.99 7.74
C TYR A 361 -1.92 2.65 7.60
N PHE A 362 -2.44 2.50 6.38
CA PHE A 362 -3.83 2.06 6.18
C PHE A 362 -4.11 0.71 6.87
N TYR A 363 -3.16 -0.22 6.80
CA TYR A 363 -3.22 -1.49 7.53
C TYR A 363 -3.32 -1.27 9.04
N MET A 364 -2.45 -0.46 9.64
CA MET A 364 -2.49 -0.17 11.08
C MET A 364 -3.85 0.41 11.50
N ALA A 365 -4.36 1.37 10.72
CA ALA A 365 -5.67 1.96 10.96
C ALA A 365 -6.83 0.94 10.87
N CYS A 366 -6.71 -0.06 9.99
CA CYS A 366 -7.71 -1.10 9.80
C CYS A 366 -7.60 -2.21 10.87
N ARG A 367 -6.40 -2.73 11.09
CA ARG A 367 -6.18 -3.86 11.99
C ARG A 367 -6.48 -3.52 13.43
N TYR A 368 -6.11 -2.32 13.87
CA TYR A 368 -6.29 -1.87 15.27
C TYR A 368 -7.45 -0.89 15.44
N GLU A 369 -8.47 -0.97 14.58
CA GLU A 369 -9.66 -0.11 14.64
C GLU A 369 -10.28 -0.07 16.06
N SER A 370 -10.31 -1.21 16.77
CA SER A 370 -10.82 -1.33 18.15
C SER A 370 -10.01 -0.56 19.19
N ASP A 371 -8.71 -0.38 18.97
CA ASP A 371 -7.77 0.21 19.93
C ASP A 371 -7.50 1.69 19.60
N TRP A 372 -7.80 2.11 18.37
CA TRP A 372 -7.43 3.39 17.78
C TRP A 372 -7.72 4.61 18.66
N ALA A 373 -8.93 4.70 19.21
CA ALA A 373 -9.36 5.83 20.02
C ALA A 373 -8.52 5.98 21.32
N SER A 374 -7.96 4.89 21.83
CA SER A 374 -7.09 4.92 23.01
C SER A 374 -5.66 5.36 22.71
N TRP A 375 -5.23 5.30 21.44
CA TRP A 375 -3.87 5.60 21.02
C TRP A 375 -3.64 7.07 20.70
N GLN A 376 -4.65 7.73 20.13
CA GLN A 376 -4.51 9.05 19.51
C GLN A 376 -3.84 10.12 20.39
N SER A 377 -3.99 10.08 21.72
CA SER A 377 -3.46 11.12 22.63
C SER A 377 -2.20 10.70 23.42
N LEU A 378 -1.55 9.59 23.04
CA LEU A 378 -0.42 9.03 23.82
C LEU A 378 0.95 9.64 23.53
N SER A 379 1.10 10.33 22.39
CA SER A 379 2.30 11.11 22.07
C SER A 379 1.96 12.39 21.31
N PRO A 380 2.80 13.45 21.39
CA PRO A 380 2.59 14.68 20.61
C PRO A 380 2.52 14.44 19.10
N GLU A 381 3.43 13.63 18.57
CA GLU A 381 3.51 13.29 17.15
C GLU A 381 2.26 12.51 16.70
N GLY A 382 1.86 11.48 17.46
CA GLY A 382 0.63 10.74 17.21
C GLY A 382 -0.62 11.61 17.31
N SER A 383 -0.68 12.54 18.27
CA SER A 383 -1.82 13.47 18.45
C SER A 383 -2.02 14.41 17.27
N CYS A 384 -0.94 14.77 16.57
CA CYS A 384 -1.02 15.58 15.36
C CYS A 384 -1.45 14.77 14.11
N ALA A 385 -0.97 13.52 14.03
CA ALA A 385 -1.17 12.65 12.88
C ALA A 385 -2.52 11.91 12.88
N MET A 386 -3.06 11.62 14.06
CA MET A 386 -4.23 10.76 14.26
C MET A 386 -5.43 11.55 14.80
N ILE A 387 -6.64 11.07 14.48
CA ILE A 387 -7.89 11.55 15.06
C ILE A 387 -8.64 10.41 15.76
N SER A 388 -9.52 10.75 16.71
CA SER A 388 -10.23 9.77 17.53
C SER A 388 -11.23 8.92 16.76
N ASN A 389 -11.71 9.39 15.61
CA ASN A 389 -12.58 8.63 14.73
C ASN A 389 -11.79 7.47 14.12
N SER A 390 -12.06 6.25 14.58
CA SER A 390 -11.37 5.04 14.13
C SER A 390 -11.64 4.69 12.67
N CYS A 391 -12.68 5.24 12.03
CA CYS A 391 -12.95 4.99 10.62
C CYS A 391 -11.98 5.76 9.72
N THR A 392 -11.98 7.10 9.80
CA THR A 392 -11.02 7.94 9.07
C THR A 392 -9.59 7.77 9.58
N ALA A 393 -9.45 7.55 10.89
CA ALA A 393 -8.23 7.26 11.65
C ALA A 393 -7.18 8.39 11.68
N TYR A 394 -6.87 8.98 10.54
CA TYR A 394 -5.83 9.99 10.38
C TYR A 394 -6.39 11.41 10.25
N ALA A 395 -5.58 12.38 10.65
CA ALA A 395 -5.87 13.79 10.41
C ALA A 395 -5.92 14.06 8.88
N PRO A 396 -6.76 15.00 8.40
CA PRO A 396 -6.94 15.22 6.97
C PRO A 396 -5.65 15.46 6.18
N TRP A 397 -4.71 16.20 6.75
CA TRP A 397 -3.41 16.47 6.13
C TRP A 397 -2.60 15.19 5.90
N LEU A 398 -2.58 14.28 6.87
CA LEU A 398 -1.83 13.03 6.76
C LEU A 398 -2.56 12.08 5.82
N LEU A 399 -3.88 11.98 5.94
CA LEU A 399 -4.68 11.16 5.05
C LEU A 399 -4.46 11.52 3.57
N GLN A 400 -4.44 12.81 3.25
CA GLN A 400 -4.12 13.30 1.90
C GLN A 400 -2.72 12.87 1.44
N ILE A 401 -1.72 12.92 2.32
CA ILE A 401 -0.36 12.46 2.00
C ILE A 401 -0.35 10.95 1.73
N LEU A 402 -0.97 10.15 2.60
CA LEU A 402 -1.01 8.69 2.43
C LEU A 402 -1.77 8.28 1.17
N LEU A 403 -2.87 8.95 0.83
CA LEU A 403 -3.62 8.70 -0.41
C LEU A 403 -2.80 9.09 -1.65
N SER A 404 -2.12 10.23 -1.61
CA SER A 404 -1.21 10.64 -2.68
C SER A 404 -0.06 9.65 -2.86
N TRP A 405 0.54 9.19 -1.77
CA TRP A 405 1.62 8.20 -1.80
C TRP A 405 1.14 6.85 -2.34
N HIS A 406 -0.02 6.38 -1.90
CA HIS A 406 -0.64 5.16 -2.41
C HIS A 406 -0.92 5.20 -3.92
N GLU A 407 -1.43 6.33 -4.43
CA GLU A 407 -1.76 6.49 -5.86
C GLU A 407 -0.51 6.61 -6.73
N ASN A 408 0.51 7.33 -6.26
CA ASN A 408 1.73 7.59 -7.04
C ASN A 408 2.76 6.47 -6.98
N ASP A 409 2.69 5.59 -5.97
CA ASP A 409 3.55 4.42 -5.80
C ASP A 409 2.70 3.13 -5.69
N PRO A 410 2.36 2.51 -6.83
CA PRO A 410 1.56 1.28 -6.88
C PRO A 410 2.19 0.11 -6.14
N VAL A 411 1.40 -0.93 -5.86
CA VAL A 411 1.88 -2.14 -5.19
C VAL A 411 3.03 -2.76 -5.98
N SER A 412 4.16 -2.96 -5.31
CA SER A 412 5.37 -3.55 -5.89
C SER A 412 5.43 -5.08 -5.74
N SER A 413 6.29 -5.74 -6.51
CA SER A 413 6.53 -7.18 -6.30
C SER A 413 7.08 -7.47 -4.90
N LYS A 414 7.96 -6.60 -4.40
CA LYS A 414 8.51 -6.66 -3.03
C LYS A 414 7.38 -6.73 -2.01
N GLU A 415 6.37 -5.88 -2.13
CA GLU A 415 5.23 -5.88 -1.21
C GLU A 415 4.37 -7.14 -1.32
N LEU A 416 4.09 -7.63 -2.53
CA LEU A 416 3.35 -8.88 -2.73
C LEU A 416 4.09 -10.06 -2.09
N ASP A 417 5.39 -10.14 -2.33
CA ASP A 417 6.26 -11.19 -1.78
C ASP A 417 6.30 -11.16 -0.27
N ARG A 418 6.45 -9.95 0.28
CA ARG A 418 6.47 -9.71 1.71
C ARG A 418 5.11 -10.02 2.35
N ASN A 419 4.00 -9.60 1.74
CA ASN A 419 2.66 -9.91 2.23
C ASN A 419 2.39 -11.41 2.25
N ASN A 420 2.87 -12.15 1.23
CA ASN A 420 2.83 -13.61 1.19
C ASN A 420 3.71 -14.27 2.26
N ALA A 421 4.90 -13.75 2.52
CA ALA A 421 5.79 -14.22 3.58
C ALA A 421 5.17 -13.97 4.96
N VAL A 422 4.69 -12.76 5.24
CA VAL A 422 4.02 -12.43 6.50
C VAL A 422 2.73 -13.24 6.67
N TYR A 423 1.93 -13.43 5.62
CA TYR A 423 0.74 -14.27 5.67
C TYR A 423 1.08 -15.70 6.08
N SER A 424 2.16 -16.25 5.54
CA SER A 424 2.62 -17.57 5.96
C SER A 424 2.95 -17.57 7.46
N ILE A 425 3.58 -16.52 8.00
CA ILE A 425 4.05 -16.46 9.39
C ILE A 425 2.94 -16.09 10.38
N GLN A 426 2.13 -15.08 10.11
CA GLN A 426 1.11 -14.57 11.03
C GLN A 426 -0.32 -15.00 10.66
N GLY A 427 -0.54 -15.56 9.48
CA GLY A 427 -1.85 -16.01 9.01
C GLY A 427 -2.78 -14.89 8.56
N ASN A 428 -2.43 -13.62 8.78
CA ASN A 428 -3.17 -12.47 8.27
C ASN A 428 -2.43 -11.76 7.14
N ARG A 429 -3.19 -11.08 6.28
CA ARG A 429 -2.68 -10.33 5.12
C ARG A 429 -2.91 -8.84 5.29
N ASN A 430 -2.11 -8.01 4.61
CA ASN A 430 -2.42 -6.61 4.42
C ASN A 430 -3.39 -6.47 3.24
N PRO A 431 -4.67 -6.14 3.48
CA PRO A 431 -5.67 -6.12 2.43
C PRO A 431 -5.43 -5.00 1.41
N PHE A 432 -4.65 -3.97 1.75
CA PHE A 432 -4.35 -2.87 0.84
C PHE A 432 -3.18 -3.17 -0.11
N ILE A 433 -2.48 -4.29 0.09
CA ILE A 433 -1.52 -4.85 -0.86
C ILE A 433 -2.23 -5.80 -1.83
N ASP A 434 -3.12 -6.67 -1.33
CA ASP A 434 -3.87 -7.61 -2.18
C ASP A 434 -4.98 -6.92 -2.99
N HIS A 435 -5.64 -5.92 -2.39
CA HIS A 435 -6.74 -5.14 -2.95
C HIS A 435 -6.51 -3.63 -2.76
N PRO A 436 -5.54 -3.03 -3.49
CA PRO A 436 -5.22 -1.61 -3.36
C PRO A 436 -6.44 -0.69 -3.60
N GLU A 437 -7.38 -1.10 -4.45
CA GLU A 437 -8.62 -0.37 -4.72
C GLU A 437 -9.50 -0.15 -3.47
N TRP A 438 -9.34 -0.97 -2.42
CA TRP A 438 -10.08 -0.78 -1.18
C TRP A 438 -9.66 0.46 -0.40
N VAL A 439 -8.45 0.99 -0.65
CA VAL A 439 -8.04 2.28 -0.07
C VAL A 439 -9.00 3.39 -0.53
N GLY A 440 -9.25 3.49 -1.83
CA GLY A 440 -10.21 4.44 -2.40
C GLY A 440 -11.66 4.18 -1.97
N GLN A 441 -12.05 2.92 -1.75
CA GLN A 441 -13.39 2.57 -1.26
C GLN A 441 -13.63 2.92 0.20
N ILE A 442 -12.57 3.00 1.03
CA ILE A 442 -12.67 3.34 2.45
C ILE A 442 -12.43 4.83 2.67
N TRP A 443 -11.39 5.40 2.06
CA TRP A 443 -10.90 6.75 2.35
C TRP A 443 -11.00 7.76 1.19
N GLY A 444 -11.22 7.32 -0.05
CA GLY A 444 -11.59 8.21 -1.16
C GLY A 444 -10.49 8.81 -1.99
N ASP A 445 -10.82 9.90 -2.70
CA ASP A 445 -9.89 10.66 -3.54
C ASP A 445 -8.79 11.36 -2.74
N ALA A 446 -7.86 12.04 -3.42
CA ALA A 446 -6.70 12.70 -2.79
C ALA A 446 -7.03 13.78 -1.73
N LEU A 447 -8.30 14.12 -1.51
CA LEU A 447 -8.76 14.99 -0.43
C LEU A 447 -9.36 14.21 0.76
N GLY A 448 -9.29 12.88 0.74
CA GLY A 448 -9.97 12.02 1.70
C GLY A 448 -11.50 12.03 1.52
N GLN A 449 -12.01 12.46 0.37
CA GLN A 449 -13.44 12.47 0.10
C GLN A 449 -13.88 11.09 -0.42
N GLY A 450 -13.87 10.14 0.52
CA GLY A 450 -14.28 8.76 0.31
C GLY A 450 -15.48 8.46 1.12
N CYS A 451 -16.64 8.75 0.53
CA CYS A 451 -17.93 8.10 0.70
C CYS A 451 -19.07 9.10 0.64
N ALA A 452 -20.04 8.83 -0.22
CA ALA A 452 -21.33 9.52 -0.26
C ALA A 452 -22.19 9.37 1.03
N GLN A 453 -21.61 8.86 2.13
CA GLN A 453 -22.20 8.81 3.47
C GLN A 453 -21.23 9.20 4.60
N MET A 454 -20.07 9.78 4.28
CA MET A 454 -19.21 10.44 5.26
C MET A 454 -19.37 11.94 5.06
N ILE A 455 -20.41 12.49 5.68
CA ILE A 455 -20.39 13.92 6.01
C ILE A 455 -19.23 14.07 7.00
N LEU A 456 -18.13 14.67 6.56
CA LEU A 456 -17.14 15.23 7.46
C LEU A 456 -17.83 16.34 8.27
N LEU A 457 -18.38 15.99 9.42
CA LEU A 457 -18.61 16.95 10.49
C LEU A 457 -17.23 17.25 11.08
N GLY A 458 -16.51 18.19 10.48
CA GLY A 458 -15.22 18.64 11.00
C GLY A 458 -14.18 19.09 9.98
N GLN A 459 -14.53 20.01 9.09
CA GLN A 459 -13.83 21.28 9.06
C GLN A 459 -14.91 22.36 9.05
N ASP A 460 -14.71 23.45 9.79
CA ASP A 460 -15.49 24.67 9.60
C ASP A 460 -15.12 25.26 8.23
N GLU A 461 -15.54 24.59 7.15
CA GLU A 461 -15.38 25.10 5.81
C GLU A 461 -16.39 26.24 5.67
N LEU A 462 -15.89 27.44 5.95
CA LEU A 462 -16.52 28.68 5.58
C LEU A 462 -16.26 28.85 4.08
N ASP A 463 -17.21 28.39 3.27
CA ASP A 463 -17.28 28.80 1.88
C ASP A 463 -17.45 30.30 1.89
N PHE A 464 -16.50 31.03 1.29
CA PHE A 464 -16.50 32.47 1.23
C PHE A 464 -16.21 32.86 -0.21
N GLU A 465 -17.05 33.70 -0.80
CA GLU A 465 -16.96 34.14 -2.18
C GLU A 465 -17.34 35.63 -2.30
N ALA A 466 -16.84 36.28 -3.34
CA ALA A 466 -17.23 37.64 -3.70
C ALA A 466 -17.57 37.69 -5.20
N GLU A 467 -18.81 38.04 -5.52
CA GLU A 467 -19.30 38.18 -6.89
C GLU A 467 -19.57 39.65 -7.22
N LEU A 468 -19.12 40.11 -8.40
CA LEU A 468 -19.42 41.46 -8.86
C LEU A 468 -20.86 41.52 -9.42
N LEU A 469 -21.77 42.21 -8.72
CA LEU A 469 -23.12 42.47 -9.22
C LEU A 469 -23.14 43.60 -10.27
N SER A 470 -22.23 44.58 -10.13
CA SER A 470 -21.99 45.67 -11.07
C SER A 470 -20.67 46.36 -10.73
N SER A 471 -20.18 47.29 -11.56
CA SER A 471 -19.00 48.13 -11.25
C SER A 471 -19.09 48.92 -9.93
N ARG A 472 -20.24 48.96 -9.26
CA ARG A 472 -20.47 49.63 -7.97
C ARG A 472 -21.05 48.74 -6.87
N ARG A 473 -21.25 47.45 -7.13
CA ARG A 473 -21.86 46.53 -6.17
C ARG A 473 -21.21 45.16 -6.22
N ALA A 474 -20.91 44.60 -5.06
CA ALA A 474 -20.51 43.20 -4.91
C ALA A 474 -21.50 42.47 -4.01
N ASP A 475 -21.74 41.19 -4.30
CA ASP A 475 -22.34 40.26 -3.36
C ASP A 475 -21.22 39.47 -2.69
N ILE A 476 -21.16 39.54 -1.37
CA ILE A 476 -20.18 38.83 -0.57
C ILE A 476 -20.93 37.67 0.06
N ILE A 477 -20.70 36.47 -0.42
CA ILE A 477 -21.48 35.29 -0.07
C ILE A 477 -20.64 34.43 0.86
N TRP A 478 -21.26 33.90 1.90
CA TRP A 478 -20.65 32.89 2.74
C TRP A 478 -21.63 31.82 3.15
N GLN A 479 -21.23 30.56 3.04
CA GLN A 479 -22.00 29.45 3.57
C GLN A 479 -21.28 28.85 4.75
N TRP A 480 -22.02 28.75 5.85
CA TRP A 480 -21.55 28.15 7.08
C TRP A 480 -22.22 26.80 7.25
N GLN A 481 -21.52 25.77 6.76
CA GLN A 481 -22.11 24.43 6.65
C GLN A 481 -22.43 23.79 8.02
N ASN A 482 -21.79 24.25 9.11
CA ASN A 482 -22.03 23.80 10.50
C ASN A 482 -22.12 24.96 11.51
N ALA A 483 -23.04 25.91 11.29
CA ALA A 483 -23.12 27.11 12.12
C ALA A 483 -23.29 26.83 13.63
N ASN A 484 -22.38 27.35 14.46
CA ASN A 484 -22.72 27.65 15.86
C ASN A 484 -23.69 28.84 15.86
N PRO A 485 -24.96 28.67 16.28
CA PRO A 485 -25.95 29.75 16.25
C PRO A 485 -25.61 30.97 17.12
N GLN A 486 -24.51 30.92 17.88
CA GLN A 486 -24.04 31.98 18.77
C GLN A 486 -22.72 32.65 18.32
N ALA A 487 -22.11 32.23 17.20
CA ALA A 487 -20.88 32.83 16.71
C ALA A 487 -21.16 34.10 15.90
N GLN A 488 -20.70 35.25 16.39
CA GLN A 488 -20.81 36.53 15.68
C GLN A 488 -19.71 36.64 14.61
N LEU A 489 -20.11 36.64 13.34
CA LEU A 489 -19.23 36.84 12.18
C LEU A 489 -18.98 38.32 11.94
N GLN A 490 -17.75 38.70 11.64
CA GLN A 490 -17.35 40.07 11.30
C GLN A 490 -16.80 40.10 9.88
N LEU A 491 -17.40 40.90 8.99
CA LEU A 491 -16.93 41.08 7.62
C LEU A 491 -16.05 42.32 7.52
N PHE A 492 -14.84 42.15 6.97
CA PHE A 492 -13.88 43.22 6.73
C PHE A 492 -13.64 43.42 5.24
N ARG A 493 -13.30 44.66 4.89
CA ARG A 493 -12.87 45.06 3.56
C ARG A 493 -11.58 45.86 3.62
N SER A 494 -10.69 45.67 2.65
CA SER A 494 -9.46 46.43 2.48
C SER A 494 -9.24 46.78 1.00
N GLN A 495 -8.45 47.81 0.71
CA GLN A 495 -7.96 48.13 -0.65
C GLN A 495 -6.51 47.69 -0.87
N ASN A 496 -5.80 47.29 0.19
CA ASN A 496 -4.37 46.94 0.14
C ASN A 496 -4.04 45.66 0.93
N ALA A 497 -5.06 44.94 1.42
CA ALA A 497 -4.96 43.76 2.29
C ALA A 497 -4.24 43.99 3.64
N ILE A 498 -3.98 45.24 4.02
CA ILE A 498 -3.29 45.64 5.26
C ILE A 498 -4.23 46.45 6.15
N ASP A 499 -4.86 47.49 5.60
CA ASP A 499 -5.78 48.38 6.31
C ASP A 499 -7.21 47.89 6.15
N TRP A 500 -7.80 47.37 7.23
CA TRP A 500 -9.11 46.71 7.20
C TRP A 500 -10.21 47.58 7.81
N GLN A 501 -11.28 47.78 7.05
CA GLN A 501 -12.52 48.43 7.47
C GLN A 501 -13.56 47.35 7.81
N LEU A 502 -14.16 47.41 9.00
CA LEU A 502 -15.32 46.58 9.35
C LEU A 502 -16.56 47.04 8.56
N LEU A 503 -17.18 46.11 7.82
CA LEU A 503 -18.42 46.34 7.07
C LEU A 503 -19.68 46.00 7.88
N GLY A 504 -19.61 44.97 8.73
CA GLY A 504 -20.77 44.54 9.52
C GLY A 504 -20.50 43.33 10.40
N GLN A 505 -21.49 43.01 11.25
CA GLN A 505 -21.52 41.84 12.12
C GLN A 505 -22.80 41.02 11.86
N PHE A 506 -22.69 39.69 11.78
CA PHE A 506 -23.77 38.80 11.32
C PHE A 506 -23.87 37.55 12.20
N GLU A 507 -25.08 37.01 12.36
CA GLU A 507 -25.33 35.79 13.17
C GLU A 507 -25.95 34.64 12.35
N ALA A 508 -26.74 34.94 11.31
CA ALA A 508 -27.47 33.92 10.52
C ALA A 508 -27.67 34.31 9.05
N GLN A 509 -27.07 35.42 8.60
CA GLN A 509 -27.10 35.82 7.20
C GLN A 509 -25.94 35.13 6.48
N ASP A 510 -26.14 34.70 5.24
CA ASP A 510 -25.20 33.97 4.37
C ASP A 510 -24.65 34.84 3.23
N HIS A 511 -24.98 36.12 3.20
CA HIS A 511 -24.42 37.06 2.23
C HIS A 511 -24.54 38.53 2.67
N TYR A 512 -23.75 39.42 2.06
CA TYR A 512 -23.77 40.86 2.25
C TYR A 512 -23.51 41.58 0.93
N ILE A 513 -24.38 42.53 0.58
CA ILE A 513 -24.18 43.36 -0.60
C ILE A 513 -23.36 44.60 -0.24
N ASP A 514 -22.10 44.65 -0.67
CA ASP A 514 -21.29 45.87 -0.59
C ASP A 514 -21.71 46.83 -1.71
N GLN A 515 -22.41 47.90 -1.31
CA GLN A 515 -22.95 48.91 -2.23
C GLN A 515 -21.96 50.06 -2.54
N ASN A 516 -20.77 50.04 -1.92
CA ASN A 516 -19.84 51.17 -1.91
C ASN A 516 -18.45 50.78 -2.44
N ILE A 517 -18.41 50.01 -3.54
CA ILE A 517 -17.17 49.76 -4.28
C ILE A 517 -17.04 50.75 -5.44
N SER A 518 -15.81 51.22 -5.67
CA SER A 518 -15.48 52.09 -6.79
C SER A 518 -15.09 51.25 -8.01
N PRO A 519 -15.40 51.67 -9.26
CA PRO A 519 -14.94 50.98 -10.46
C PRO A 519 -13.42 50.84 -10.56
N GLU A 520 -12.94 49.83 -11.29
CA GLU A 520 -11.51 49.58 -11.59
C GLU A 520 -10.61 49.48 -10.33
N THR A 521 -11.18 49.10 -9.21
CA THR A 521 -10.51 49.04 -7.90
C THR A 521 -10.49 47.59 -7.43
N THR A 522 -9.35 47.13 -6.91
CA THR A 522 -9.27 45.84 -6.24
C THR A 522 -9.64 46.02 -4.77
N TYR A 523 -10.63 45.25 -4.33
CA TYR A 523 -11.03 45.12 -2.94
C TYR A 523 -10.64 43.74 -2.42
N TYR A 524 -10.27 43.68 -1.16
CA TYR A 524 -9.99 42.46 -0.43
C TYR A 524 -11.04 42.30 0.66
N TYR A 525 -11.60 41.11 0.79
CA TYR A 525 -12.60 40.78 1.80
C TYR A 525 -12.09 39.67 2.71
N GLN A 526 -12.46 39.73 3.98
CA GLN A 526 -12.11 38.70 4.98
C GLN A 526 -13.22 38.60 6.02
N LEU A 527 -13.60 37.38 6.39
CA LEU A 527 -14.47 37.09 7.52
C LEU A 527 -13.64 36.70 8.75
N LYS A 528 -14.06 37.15 9.92
CA LYS A 528 -13.45 36.78 11.20
C LYS A 528 -14.51 36.38 12.22
N THR A 529 -14.18 35.39 13.04
CA THR A 529 -14.84 35.11 14.31
C THR A 529 -13.84 35.35 15.45
N ASN A 530 -14.28 35.14 16.69
CA ASN A 530 -13.38 35.18 17.85
C ASN A 530 -12.35 34.05 17.87
N GLN A 531 -12.48 33.03 17.01
CA GLN A 531 -11.66 31.81 17.03
C GLN A 531 -10.98 31.50 15.69
N GLN A 532 -11.50 32.01 14.57
CA GLN A 532 -11.05 31.68 13.21
C GLN A 532 -11.10 32.88 12.27
N GLN A 533 -10.36 32.80 11.15
CA GLN A 533 -10.38 33.77 10.07
C GLN A 533 -10.48 33.06 8.73
N SER A 534 -11.23 33.62 7.79
CA SER A 534 -11.27 33.13 6.41
C SER A 534 -9.98 33.45 5.66
N PRO A 535 -9.71 32.75 4.54
CA PRO A 535 -8.84 33.26 3.50
C PRO A 535 -9.27 34.66 3.04
N ILE A 536 -8.31 35.44 2.53
CA ILE A 536 -8.57 36.76 1.94
C ILE A 536 -9.02 36.56 0.49
N ILE A 537 -10.16 37.13 0.13
CA ILE A 537 -10.68 37.10 -1.25
C ILE A 537 -10.45 38.45 -1.91
N SER A 538 -9.87 38.45 -3.11
CA SER A 538 -9.73 39.65 -3.93
C SER A 538 -10.85 39.74 -4.96
N LEU A 539 -11.50 40.91 -5.05
CA LEU A 539 -12.47 41.25 -6.07
C LEU A 539 -12.00 42.49 -6.83
N HIS A 540 -11.86 42.39 -8.15
CA HIS A 540 -11.58 43.55 -9.00
C HIS A 540 -12.88 44.08 -9.61
N SER A 541 -13.24 45.34 -9.32
CA SER A 541 -14.51 45.96 -9.69
C SER A 541 -14.57 46.47 -11.15
N GLN A 542 -14.10 45.66 -12.08
CA GLN A 542 -14.28 45.88 -13.50
C GLN A 542 -15.40 44.97 -14.00
N GLU A 543 -16.39 45.51 -14.73
CA GLU A 543 -17.36 44.68 -15.45
C GLU A 543 -16.62 43.85 -16.50
N GLN A 544 -16.18 42.66 -16.10
CA GLN A 544 -15.74 41.61 -17.00
C GLN A 544 -16.83 40.55 -17.00
N ALA A 545 -17.62 40.47 -18.07
CA ALA A 545 -18.35 39.23 -18.36
C ALA A 545 -17.37 38.28 -19.05
N PRO A 546 -16.91 37.19 -18.40
CA PRO A 546 -15.99 36.26 -19.04
C PRO A 546 -16.70 35.53 -20.19
N LEU A 547 -15.93 35.18 -21.22
CA LEU A 547 -16.32 34.18 -22.20
C LEU A 547 -16.78 32.91 -21.45
N LYS A 548 -18.07 32.57 -21.56
CA LYS A 548 -18.62 31.36 -20.94
C LYS A 548 -18.85 30.30 -22.01
N ILE A 549 -18.43 29.08 -21.72
CA ILE A 549 -18.60 27.91 -22.58
C ILE A 549 -19.42 26.89 -21.81
N ALA A 550 -20.62 26.55 -22.31
CA ALA A 550 -21.52 25.60 -21.68
C ALA A 550 -21.72 24.38 -22.59
N PRO A 551 -21.33 23.17 -22.18
CA PRO A 551 -21.62 21.95 -22.92
C PRO A 551 -23.09 21.56 -22.79
N ASN A 552 -23.66 21.04 -23.87
CA ASN A 552 -24.96 20.37 -23.91
C ASN A 552 -24.78 18.94 -24.46
N PRO A 553 -24.48 17.97 -23.57
CA PRO A 553 -24.16 16.60 -23.97
C PRO A 553 -25.33 15.91 -24.70
N VAL A 554 -26.57 16.18 -24.27
CA VAL A 554 -27.79 15.56 -24.84
C VAL A 554 -27.98 15.92 -26.31
N GLN A 555 -27.67 17.17 -26.69
CA GLN A 555 -27.81 17.63 -28.08
C GLN A 555 -26.51 17.53 -28.89
N ASN A 556 -25.41 17.07 -28.28
CA ASN A 556 -24.07 17.11 -28.87
C ASN A 556 -23.68 18.53 -29.30
N GLU A 557 -23.88 19.52 -28.44
CA GLU A 557 -23.61 20.92 -28.76
C GLU A 557 -22.79 21.62 -27.68
N LEU A 558 -22.05 22.65 -28.10
CA LEU A 558 -21.37 23.59 -27.23
C LEU A 558 -21.98 24.97 -27.42
N THR A 559 -22.44 25.61 -26.36
CA THR A 559 -22.93 26.99 -26.41
C THR A 559 -21.85 27.94 -25.89
N ILE A 560 -21.50 28.93 -26.71
CA ILE A 560 -20.47 29.93 -26.42
C ILE A 560 -21.15 31.28 -26.23
N TYR A 561 -20.90 31.89 -25.07
CA TYR A 561 -21.44 33.18 -24.68
C TYR A 561 -20.32 34.22 -24.67
N TRP A 562 -20.50 35.24 -25.50
CA TRP A 562 -19.63 36.41 -25.53
C TRP A 562 -20.28 37.56 -24.75
N ALA A 563 -19.44 38.41 -24.14
CA ALA A 563 -19.90 39.62 -23.45
C ALA A 563 -20.71 40.55 -24.37
N GLU A 564 -20.26 40.65 -25.62
CA GLU A 564 -20.85 41.47 -26.68
C GLU A 564 -20.92 40.66 -27.99
N GLU A 565 -21.69 41.15 -28.97
CA GLU A 565 -21.66 40.58 -30.32
C GLU A 565 -20.24 40.48 -30.83
N SER A 566 -19.80 39.24 -31.05
CA SER A 566 -18.43 38.94 -31.41
C SER A 566 -18.39 38.20 -32.73
N LYS A 567 -17.39 38.52 -33.55
CA LYS A 567 -17.13 37.88 -34.83
C LYS A 567 -15.75 37.23 -34.79
N GLY A 568 -15.68 35.99 -35.26
CA GLY A 568 -14.46 35.22 -35.18
C GLY A 568 -14.63 33.80 -35.70
N GLU A 569 -13.71 32.94 -35.31
CA GLU A 569 -13.61 31.58 -35.80
C GLU A 569 -13.36 30.59 -34.67
N ALA A 570 -14.06 29.47 -34.70
CA ALA A 570 -13.85 28.34 -33.80
C ALA A 570 -13.25 27.17 -34.59
N ALA A 571 -12.25 26.50 -34.02
CA ALA A 571 -11.61 25.33 -34.60
C ALA A 571 -11.42 24.23 -33.54
N ILE A 572 -11.65 22.97 -33.92
CA ILE A 572 -11.47 21.79 -33.07
C ILE A 572 -10.35 20.93 -33.65
N TYR A 573 -9.41 20.52 -32.80
CA TYR A 573 -8.29 19.66 -33.14
C TYR A 573 -8.31 18.37 -32.31
N ASN A 574 -7.76 17.28 -32.85
CA ASN A 574 -7.37 16.13 -32.02
C ASN A 574 -6.07 16.41 -31.25
N LEU A 575 -5.68 15.48 -30.37
CA LEU A 575 -4.45 15.60 -29.57
C LEU A 575 -3.16 15.56 -30.42
N GLN A 576 -3.25 15.12 -31.68
CA GLN A 576 -2.15 15.18 -32.66
C GLN A 576 -2.15 16.49 -33.46
N ALA A 577 -2.89 17.51 -33.01
CA ALA A 577 -3.02 18.82 -33.63
C ALA A 577 -3.61 18.82 -35.06
N GLN A 578 -4.32 17.76 -35.45
CA GLN A 578 -5.03 17.70 -36.73
C GLN A 578 -6.39 18.40 -36.59
N LEU A 579 -6.69 19.30 -37.53
CA LEU A 579 -7.95 20.04 -37.58
C LEU A 579 -9.10 19.09 -37.96
N LEU A 580 -10.11 19.01 -37.08
CA LEU A 580 -11.29 18.16 -37.26
C LEU A 580 -12.53 18.96 -37.67
N LYS A 581 -12.70 20.17 -37.10
CA LYS A 581 -13.86 21.01 -37.37
C LYS A 581 -13.50 22.49 -37.31
N LYS A 582 -14.14 23.31 -38.14
CA LYS A 582 -13.88 24.74 -38.25
C LYS A 582 -15.16 25.49 -38.61
N ALA A 583 -15.51 26.55 -37.89
CA ALA A 583 -16.73 27.32 -38.14
C ALA A 583 -16.59 28.79 -37.70
N ALA A 584 -17.17 29.71 -38.48
CA ALA A 584 -17.22 31.12 -38.13
C ALA A 584 -18.40 31.42 -37.21
N PHE A 585 -18.22 32.35 -36.26
CA PHE A 585 -19.27 32.86 -35.39
C PHE A 585 -19.44 34.37 -35.57
N SER A 586 -20.68 34.84 -35.40
CA SER A 586 -21.04 36.27 -35.50
C SER A 586 -22.28 36.57 -34.66
N ALA A 587 -22.22 36.26 -33.37
CA ALA A 587 -23.34 36.46 -32.45
C ALA A 587 -22.85 36.55 -31.01
N LYS A 588 -23.68 37.12 -30.13
CA LYS A 588 -23.45 37.13 -28.68
C LYS A 588 -23.58 35.73 -28.07
N LEU A 589 -24.52 34.94 -28.57
CA LEU A 589 -24.70 33.52 -28.28
C LEU A 589 -24.49 32.74 -29.56
N TRP A 590 -23.60 31.76 -29.55
CA TRP A 590 -23.35 30.91 -30.71
C TRP A 590 -23.21 29.45 -30.30
N GLN A 591 -23.76 28.56 -31.13
CA GLN A 591 -23.76 27.12 -30.88
C GLN A 591 -22.87 26.40 -31.89
N LEU A 592 -22.04 25.50 -31.38
CA LEU A 592 -21.19 24.63 -32.18
C LEU A 592 -21.63 23.18 -32.03
N ASN A 593 -22.07 22.58 -33.14
CA ASN A 593 -22.48 21.18 -33.17
C ASN A 593 -21.26 20.25 -33.15
N LEU A 594 -21.31 19.22 -32.30
CA LEU A 594 -20.27 18.23 -32.04
C LEU A 594 -20.70 16.79 -32.39
N LYS A 595 -21.86 16.62 -33.05
CA LYS A 595 -22.45 15.30 -33.33
C LYS A 595 -21.52 14.39 -34.12
N ASP A 596 -20.78 14.95 -35.07
CA ASP A 596 -19.89 14.18 -35.96
C ASP A 596 -18.52 13.86 -35.35
N LEU A 597 -18.24 14.30 -34.11
CA LEU A 597 -17.00 13.98 -33.40
C LEU A 597 -17.18 12.66 -32.62
N PRO A 598 -16.26 11.69 -32.72
CA PRO A 598 -16.31 10.51 -31.86
C PRO A 598 -16.07 10.86 -30.38
N PRO A 599 -16.40 9.99 -29.42
CA PRO A 599 -15.97 10.14 -28.03
C PRO A 599 -14.44 10.27 -27.94
N GLY A 600 -13.93 11.16 -27.07
CA GLY A 600 -12.50 11.43 -26.95
C GLY A 600 -12.16 12.84 -26.47
N ALA A 601 -10.86 13.11 -26.34
CA ALA A 601 -10.32 14.40 -25.93
C ALA A 601 -9.92 15.26 -27.15
N TYR A 602 -10.28 16.54 -27.10
CA TYR A 602 -10.10 17.51 -28.18
C TYR A 602 -9.60 18.85 -27.65
N LEU A 603 -9.02 19.66 -28.55
CA LEU A 603 -8.67 21.05 -28.30
C LEU A 603 -9.60 21.97 -29.08
N LEU A 604 -10.32 22.85 -28.39
CA LEU A 604 -11.08 23.95 -28.99
C LEU A 604 -10.22 25.21 -29.01
N SER A 605 -10.16 25.86 -30.16
CA SER A 605 -9.53 27.17 -30.35
C SER A 605 -10.59 28.17 -30.79
N LEU A 606 -10.68 29.31 -30.12
CA LEU A 606 -11.55 30.44 -30.46
C LEU A 606 -10.69 31.64 -30.81
N GLN A 607 -10.78 32.09 -32.06
CA GLN A 607 -10.06 33.23 -32.59
C GLN A 607 -11.00 34.42 -32.80
N LYS A 608 -10.67 35.57 -32.21
CA LYS A 608 -11.34 36.85 -32.40
C LYS A 608 -10.28 37.90 -32.78
N GLY A 609 -10.23 38.29 -34.06
CA GLY A 609 -9.18 39.15 -34.57
C GLY A 609 -7.79 38.50 -34.44
N GLN A 610 -6.89 39.14 -33.68
CA GLN A 610 -5.56 38.59 -33.35
C GLN A 610 -5.52 37.79 -32.05
N THR A 611 -6.60 37.78 -31.27
CA THR A 611 -6.66 37.05 -30.00
C THR A 611 -7.11 35.62 -30.23
N VAL A 612 -6.39 34.66 -29.65
CA VAL A 612 -6.72 33.23 -29.68
C VAL A 612 -6.82 32.73 -28.24
N GLN A 613 -7.90 32.01 -27.93
CA GLN A 613 -8.11 31.33 -26.65
C GLN A 613 -8.34 29.83 -26.89
N GLN A 614 -7.77 28.99 -26.03
CA GLN A 614 -7.80 27.53 -26.19
C GLN A 614 -8.38 26.83 -24.97
N PHE A 615 -9.16 25.77 -25.21
CA PHE A 615 -9.87 25.00 -24.20
C PHE A 615 -9.75 23.51 -24.48
N LYS A 616 -9.63 22.70 -23.43
CA LYS A 616 -9.72 21.24 -23.53
C LYS A 616 -11.18 20.83 -23.51
N LEU A 617 -11.58 19.94 -24.43
CA LEU A 617 -12.91 19.35 -24.47
C LEU A 617 -12.80 17.84 -24.30
N LEU A 618 -13.62 17.27 -23.43
CA LEU A 618 -13.79 15.82 -23.32
C LEU A 618 -15.22 15.48 -23.76
N LYS A 619 -15.35 14.71 -24.84
CA LYS A 619 -16.63 14.15 -25.27
C LYS A 619 -16.77 12.74 -24.72
N VAL A 620 -17.64 12.60 -23.72
CA VAL A 620 -18.12 11.30 -23.22
C VAL A 620 -19.38 10.89 -23.98
N ASN A 621 -19.62 9.58 -24.10
CA ASN A 621 -20.64 8.95 -24.96
C ASN A 621 -21.97 9.70 -25.08
#